data_AF-A0A821XZ38-F1
#
_entry.id   AF-A0A821XZ38-F1
#
_cell.length_a   1.000
_cell.length_b   1.000
_cell.length_c   1.000
_cell.angle_alpha   90.00
_cell.angle_beta   90.00
_cell.angle_gamma   90.00
#
_symmetry.space_group_name_H-M   'P 1'
#
loop_
_entity.id
_entity.type
_entity.pdbx_description
1 polymer ?
#
loop_
_entity_poly.entity_id
_entity_poly.type
_entity_poly.pdbx_seq_one_letter_code
_entity_poly.pdbx_strand_id
1 'polypeptide(L)'
;MPRNYKPDPRGKQYRKYDQETIQQALEEFDTTPNCSLASIANKDNINKSVLYRHSRKIMKTQGGQNALDDDTERHIVNYINICGSWGYPLDTYDLRVLIKMYLDNLGITHRRFKNNMPEPDYDARFLKRHKDTISLRICQNIKKSRAQVSPETIKEYFDELEISLKEIDPKTTTKRTSVMTPDVKRL
;
A
#
# COMPACT_ATOMS: atom_id res chain seq x y z
N MET A 1 21.83 4.22 -3.64
CA MET A 1 21.44 5.13 -2.53
C MET A 1 20.31 6.02 -3.02
N PRO A 2 19.21 6.16 -2.28
CA PRO A 2 18.07 6.94 -2.72
C PRO A 2 18.42 8.40 -2.93
N ARG A 3 17.89 9.02 -4.00
CA ARG A 3 18.07 10.45 -4.25
C ARG A 3 17.41 11.28 -3.15
N ASN A 4 18.21 11.97 -2.35
CA ASN A 4 17.75 12.92 -1.35
C ASN A 4 17.67 14.33 -1.97
N TYR A 5 16.45 14.82 -2.19
CA TYR A 5 16.24 16.17 -2.71
C TYR A 5 16.61 17.23 -1.65
N LYS A 6 17.47 18.17 -2.04
CA LYS A 6 17.75 19.39 -1.26
C LYS A 6 17.19 20.58 -2.02
N PRO A 7 16.23 21.35 -1.45
CA PRO A 7 15.72 22.53 -2.11
C PRO A 7 16.81 23.60 -2.23
N ASP A 8 16.75 24.40 -3.29
CA ASP A 8 17.63 25.55 -3.47
C ASP A 8 17.40 26.56 -2.31
N PRO A 9 18.43 26.91 -1.52
CA PRO A 9 18.31 27.88 -0.43
C PRO A 9 17.81 29.26 -0.91
N ARG A 10 18.07 29.61 -2.17
CA ARG A 10 17.67 30.90 -2.76
C ARG A 10 16.25 30.86 -3.35
N GLY A 11 15.62 29.69 -3.39
CA GLY A 11 14.28 29.50 -3.91
C GLY A 11 13.21 30.19 -3.06
N LYS A 12 12.15 30.67 -3.72
CA LYS A 12 10.98 31.22 -3.03
C LYS A 12 10.32 30.14 -2.17
N GLN A 13 10.24 30.38 -0.87
CA GLN A 13 9.54 29.51 0.07
C GLN A 13 8.05 29.88 0.10
N TYR A 14 7.18 28.89 -0.05
CA TYR A 14 5.74 29.07 0.11
C TYR A 14 5.35 28.81 1.56
N ARG A 15 4.39 29.60 2.09
CA ARG A 15 3.81 29.38 3.41
C ARG A 15 3.13 28.00 3.43
N LYS A 16 3.56 27.15 4.35
CA LYS A 16 2.91 25.87 4.64
C LYS A 16 1.91 26.10 5.77
N TYR A 17 0.71 25.56 5.58
CA TYR A 17 -0.34 25.55 6.59
C TYR A 17 -0.40 24.18 7.20
N ASP A 18 -0.73 24.13 8.48
CA ASP A 18 -0.91 22.87 9.17
C ASP A 18 -2.26 22.25 8.77
N GLN A 19 -2.29 20.91 8.64
CA GLN A 19 -3.49 20.22 8.15
C GLN A 19 -4.63 20.31 9.16
N GLU A 20 -4.32 20.23 10.46
CA GLU A 20 -5.32 20.34 11.52
C GLU A 20 -6.00 21.71 11.52
N THR A 21 -5.21 22.79 11.38
CA THR A 21 -5.76 24.15 11.29
C THR A 21 -6.65 24.37 10.09
N ILE A 22 -6.31 23.78 8.93
CA ILE A 22 -7.19 23.83 7.75
C ILE A 22 -8.49 23.07 8.00
N GLN A 23 -8.40 21.91 8.65
CA GLN A 23 -9.57 21.08 8.92
C GLN A 23 -10.52 21.76 9.90
N GLN A 24 -9.99 22.33 10.99
CA GLN A 24 -10.76 23.12 11.95
C GLN A 24 -11.48 24.30 11.29
N ALA A 25 -10.80 25.02 10.39
CA ALA A 25 -11.38 26.12 9.63
C ALA A 25 -12.54 25.69 8.71
N LEU A 26 -12.45 24.48 8.13
CA LEU A 26 -13.52 23.91 7.30
C LEU A 26 -14.70 23.47 8.16
N GLU A 27 -14.44 22.83 9.29
CA GLU A 27 -15.48 22.44 10.26
C GLU A 27 -16.22 23.67 10.81
N GLU A 28 -15.49 24.76 11.12
CA GLU A 28 -16.10 26.03 11.51
C GLU A 28 -16.96 26.61 10.39
N PHE A 29 -16.53 26.50 9.13
CA PHE A 29 -17.31 26.97 7.98
C PHE A 29 -18.61 26.21 7.80
N ASP A 30 -18.59 24.89 8.00
CA ASP A 30 -19.77 24.04 7.85
C ASP A 30 -20.74 24.18 9.04
N THR A 31 -20.22 24.44 10.25
CA THR A 31 -21.02 24.55 11.47
C THR A 31 -21.70 25.92 11.62
N THR A 32 -21.08 26.99 11.13
CA THR A 32 -21.53 28.35 11.40
C THR A 32 -22.46 28.88 10.30
N PRO A 33 -23.77 29.06 10.55
CA PRO A 33 -24.69 29.56 9.53
C PRO A 33 -24.38 31.03 9.18
N ASN A 34 -24.42 31.34 7.88
CA ASN A 34 -24.20 32.68 7.30
C ASN A 34 -22.79 33.28 7.43
N CYS A 35 -21.75 32.47 7.72
CA CYS A 35 -20.37 32.95 7.69
C CYS A 35 -19.78 32.91 6.27
N SER A 36 -19.06 33.97 5.90
CA SER A 36 -18.28 34.01 4.66
C SER A 36 -16.95 33.30 4.83
N LEU A 37 -16.52 32.53 3.83
CA LEU A 37 -15.20 31.90 3.77
C LEU A 37 -14.05 32.91 3.98
N ALA A 38 -14.25 34.18 3.61
CA ALA A 38 -13.28 35.25 3.83
C ALA A 38 -13.12 35.62 5.33
N SER A 39 -14.21 35.54 6.10
CA SER A 39 -14.19 35.84 7.54
C SER A 39 -13.36 34.81 8.29
N ILE A 40 -13.58 33.53 7.99
CA ILE A 40 -12.87 32.40 8.61
C ILE A 40 -11.40 32.39 8.19
N ALA A 41 -11.12 32.64 6.90
CA ALA A 41 -9.76 32.83 6.41
C ALA A 41 -8.98 33.90 7.20
N ASN A 42 -9.61 35.03 7.50
CA ASN A 42 -8.99 36.09 8.29
C ASN A 42 -8.82 35.70 9.76
N LYS A 43 -9.81 35.02 10.34
CA LYS A 43 -9.79 34.53 11.74
C LYS A 43 -8.62 33.57 11.97
N ASP A 44 -8.46 32.59 11.09
CA ASP A 44 -7.44 31.54 11.21
C ASP A 44 -6.10 31.92 10.54
N ASN A 45 -6.02 33.14 9.99
CA ASN A 45 -4.85 33.64 9.25
C ASN A 45 -4.40 32.67 8.13
N ILE A 46 -5.37 32.10 7.43
CA ILE A 46 -5.20 31.23 6.26
C ILE A 46 -5.63 32.00 5.01
N ASN A 47 -4.87 31.87 3.91
CA ASN A 47 -5.29 32.48 2.66
C ASN A 47 -6.63 31.92 2.19
N LYS A 48 -7.60 32.78 1.88
CA LYS A 48 -8.94 32.40 1.38
C LYS A 48 -8.90 31.39 0.22
N SER A 49 -7.93 31.54 -0.68
CA SER A 49 -7.75 30.64 -1.83
C SER A 49 -7.41 29.21 -1.42
N VAL A 50 -6.71 29.02 -0.30
CA VAL A 50 -6.37 27.70 0.25
C VAL A 50 -7.62 27.03 0.80
N LEU A 51 -8.37 27.71 1.68
CA LEU A 51 -9.62 27.17 2.23
C LEU A 51 -10.63 26.85 1.12
N TYR A 52 -10.77 27.74 0.12
CA TYR A 52 -11.64 27.49 -1.02
C TYR A 52 -11.25 26.24 -1.82
N ARG A 53 -9.95 25.98 -1.94
CA ARG A 53 -9.46 24.80 -2.66
C ARG A 53 -9.77 23.52 -1.90
N HIS A 54 -9.57 23.53 -0.59
CA HIS A 54 -9.86 22.39 0.27
C HIS A 54 -11.37 22.11 0.40
N SER A 55 -12.23 23.13 0.38
CA SER A 55 -13.69 22.91 0.40
C SER A 55 -14.23 22.33 -0.90
N ARG A 56 -13.61 22.65 -2.04
CA ARG A 56 -14.07 22.21 -3.36
C ARG A 56 -13.43 20.92 -3.86
N LYS A 57 -12.24 20.57 -3.38
CA LYS A 57 -11.44 19.46 -3.94
C LYS A 57 -10.72 18.69 -2.84
N ILE A 58 -10.68 17.37 -3.01
CA ILE A 58 -9.81 16.50 -2.23
C ILE A 58 -8.36 16.76 -2.67
N MET A 59 -7.56 17.22 -1.72
CA MET A 59 -6.16 17.57 -1.96
C MET A 59 -5.29 16.31 -1.98
N LYS A 60 -4.50 16.16 -3.05
CA LYS A 60 -3.50 15.09 -3.13
C LYS A 60 -2.31 15.40 -2.21
N THR A 61 -1.60 14.35 -1.82
CA THR A 61 -0.33 14.47 -1.09
C THR A 61 0.65 15.34 -1.87
N GLN A 62 1.36 16.19 -1.14
CA GLN A 62 2.32 17.11 -1.74
C GLN A 62 3.51 16.34 -2.32
N GLY A 63 3.88 16.67 -3.56
CA GLY A 63 4.95 16.00 -4.30
C GLY A 63 4.43 14.97 -5.31
N GLY A 64 5.32 14.06 -5.70
CA GLY A 64 5.02 13.01 -6.67
C GLY A 64 4.06 11.98 -6.08
N GLN A 65 2.98 11.68 -6.78
CA GLN A 65 2.05 10.60 -6.42
C GLN A 65 2.73 9.24 -6.43
N ASN A 66 2.24 8.28 -5.66
CA ASN A 66 2.76 6.92 -5.67
C ASN A 66 2.56 6.25 -7.03
N ALA A 67 3.36 5.22 -7.29
CA ALA A 67 3.31 4.47 -8.54
C ALA A 67 2.15 3.46 -8.55
N LEU A 68 1.91 2.85 -7.39
CA LEU A 68 0.79 1.97 -7.11
C LEU A 68 -0.23 2.70 -6.25
N ASP A 69 -1.46 2.21 -6.29
CA ASP A 69 -2.52 2.68 -5.41
C ASP A 69 -2.31 2.21 -3.97
N ASP A 70 -2.85 2.95 -3.00
CA ASP A 70 -2.61 2.69 -1.58
C ASP A 70 -3.16 1.32 -1.16
N ASP A 71 -4.34 0.93 -1.66
CA ASP A 71 -4.92 -0.40 -1.44
C ASP A 71 -4.01 -1.52 -1.96
N THR A 72 -3.44 -1.31 -3.14
CA THR A 72 -2.54 -2.29 -3.77
C THR A 72 -1.25 -2.43 -2.96
N GLU A 73 -0.66 -1.31 -2.51
CA GLU A 73 0.52 -1.36 -1.65
C GLU A 73 0.21 -2.09 -0.33
N ARG A 74 -0.95 -1.85 0.29
CA ARG A 74 -1.38 -2.56 1.51
C ARG A 74 -1.47 -4.07 1.32
N HIS A 75 -2.04 -4.53 0.21
CA HIS A 75 -2.09 -5.96 -0.10
C HIS A 75 -0.69 -6.55 -0.27
N ILE A 76 0.19 -5.88 -1.00
CA ILE A 76 1.59 -6.32 -1.19
C ILE A 76 2.30 -6.42 0.16
N VAL A 77 2.16 -5.42 1.03
CA VAL A 77 2.72 -5.43 2.39
C VAL A 77 2.23 -6.65 3.18
N ASN A 78 0.92 -6.95 3.12
CA ASN A 78 0.36 -8.10 3.81
C ASN A 78 0.98 -9.42 3.31
N TYR A 79 1.08 -9.61 1.99
CA TYR A 79 1.72 -10.79 1.41
C TYR A 79 3.19 -10.94 1.84
N ILE A 80 3.95 -9.84 1.83
CA ILE A 80 5.35 -9.84 2.30
C ILE A 80 5.44 -10.30 3.76
N ASN A 81 4.55 -9.81 4.62
CA ASN A 81 4.50 -10.20 6.02
C ASN A 81 4.10 -11.67 6.21
N ILE A 82 3.16 -12.18 5.41
CA ILE A 82 2.78 -13.60 5.40
C ILE A 82 3.98 -14.46 5.00
N CYS A 83 4.66 -14.14 3.90
CA CYS A 83 5.89 -14.84 3.47
C CYS A 83 6.98 -14.81 4.56
N GLY A 84 7.17 -13.64 5.20
CA GLY A 84 8.06 -13.50 6.34
C GLY A 84 7.66 -14.37 7.53
N SER A 85 6.36 -14.52 7.82
CA SER A 85 5.86 -15.42 8.87
C SER A 85 6.06 -16.89 8.49
N TRP A 86 6.00 -17.23 7.21
CA TRP A 86 6.28 -18.56 6.67
C TRP A 86 7.77 -18.93 6.67
N GLY A 87 8.65 -17.98 7.03
CA GLY A 87 10.10 -18.20 7.06
C GLY A 87 10.79 -17.94 5.72
N TYR A 88 10.07 -17.33 4.77
CA TYR A 88 10.58 -16.93 3.46
C TYR A 88 10.55 -15.39 3.37
N PRO A 89 11.46 -14.67 4.07
CA PRO A 89 11.57 -13.24 3.92
C PRO A 89 11.98 -12.89 2.48
N LEU A 90 11.33 -11.88 1.91
CA LEU A 90 11.60 -11.41 0.54
C LEU A 90 12.65 -10.30 0.55
N ASP A 91 13.55 -10.30 -0.43
CA ASP A 91 14.49 -9.22 -0.64
C ASP A 91 13.85 -8.03 -1.39
N THR A 92 14.51 -6.89 -1.35
CA THR A 92 14.20 -5.69 -2.13
C THR A 92 14.17 -5.96 -3.64
N TYR A 93 14.99 -6.88 -4.15
CA TYR A 93 14.89 -7.30 -5.55
C TYR A 93 13.60 -8.09 -5.81
N ASP A 94 13.24 -9.03 -4.93
CA ASP A 94 12.00 -9.80 -5.05
C ASP A 94 10.77 -8.91 -5.01
N LEU A 95 10.77 -7.87 -4.16
CA LEU A 95 9.74 -6.82 -4.16
C LEU A 95 9.58 -6.18 -5.54
N ARG A 96 10.68 -5.82 -6.19
CA ARG A 96 10.64 -5.20 -7.52
C ARG A 96 10.10 -6.16 -8.57
N VAL A 97 10.51 -7.43 -8.52
CA VAL A 97 10.02 -8.48 -9.42
C VAL A 97 8.52 -8.73 -9.20
N LEU A 98 8.06 -8.78 -7.95
CA LEU A 98 6.66 -8.94 -7.59
C LEU A 98 5.80 -7.82 -8.17
N ILE A 99 6.25 -6.57 -8.05
CA ILE A 99 5.55 -5.41 -8.61
C ILE A 99 5.54 -5.47 -10.14
N LYS A 100 6.67 -5.84 -10.77
CA LYS A 100 6.74 -6.03 -12.22
C LYS A 100 5.72 -7.08 -12.67
N MET A 101 5.70 -8.24 -12.02
CA MET A 101 4.74 -9.32 -12.33
C MET A 101 3.29 -8.86 -12.15
N TYR A 102 3.00 -8.12 -11.09
CA TYR A 102 1.67 -7.56 -10.86
C TYR A 102 1.23 -6.63 -12.01
N LEU A 103 2.11 -5.72 -12.43
CA LEU A 103 1.82 -4.79 -13.53
C LEU A 103 1.68 -5.50 -14.88
N ASP A 104 2.57 -6.46 -15.15
CA ASP A 104 2.56 -7.26 -16.38
C ASP A 104 1.30 -8.12 -16.48
N ASN A 105 0.88 -8.74 -15.37
CA ASN A 105 -0.35 -9.56 -15.31
C ASN A 105 -1.62 -8.73 -15.52
N LEU A 106 -1.62 -7.47 -15.09
CA LEU A 106 -2.72 -6.54 -15.36
C LEU A 106 -2.65 -5.90 -16.76
N GLY A 107 -1.55 -6.10 -17.50
CA GLY A 107 -1.31 -5.44 -18.78
C GLY A 107 -1.13 -3.92 -18.66
N ILE A 108 -0.78 -3.42 -17.47
CA ILE A 108 -0.63 -1.98 -17.22
C ILE A 108 0.84 -1.60 -17.37
N THR A 109 1.12 -0.66 -18.29
CA THR A 109 2.47 -0.11 -18.44
C THR A 109 2.62 1.20 -17.67
N HIS A 110 3.52 1.24 -16.69
CA HIS A 110 3.74 2.46 -15.92
C HIS A 110 4.93 3.26 -16.46
N ARG A 111 4.68 4.49 -16.94
CA ARG A 111 5.68 5.38 -17.55
C ARG A 111 6.95 5.64 -16.72
N ARG A 112 6.89 5.50 -15.40
CA ARG A 112 8.04 5.72 -14.50
C ARG A 112 8.95 4.51 -14.40
N PHE A 113 8.47 3.33 -14.78
CA PHE A 113 9.18 2.08 -14.70
C PHE A 113 9.62 1.67 -16.11
N LYS A 114 10.92 1.51 -16.30
CA LYS A 114 11.44 0.98 -17.55
C LYS A 114 11.10 -0.51 -17.61
N ASN A 115 10.35 -0.93 -18.62
CA ASN A 115 9.87 -2.31 -18.79
C ASN A 115 9.10 -2.82 -17.55
N ASN A 116 8.27 -1.97 -16.94
CA ASN A 116 7.52 -2.25 -15.71
C ASN A 116 8.35 -2.66 -14.49
N MET A 117 9.69 -2.56 -14.57
CA MET A 117 10.58 -2.86 -13.46
C MET A 117 10.80 -1.60 -12.61
N PRO A 118 10.47 -1.61 -11.31
CA PRO A 118 10.82 -0.50 -10.43
C PRO A 118 12.34 -0.37 -10.25
N GLU A 119 12.80 0.87 -10.12
CA GLU A 119 14.21 1.17 -9.81
C GLU A 119 14.48 1.12 -8.30
N PRO A 120 15.74 0.91 -7.85
CA PRO A 120 16.11 0.85 -6.42
C PRO A 120 15.60 2.01 -5.54
N ASP A 121 15.44 3.20 -6.12
CA ASP A 121 14.89 4.37 -5.44
C ASP A 121 13.43 4.18 -5.02
N TYR A 122 12.68 3.36 -5.76
CA TYR A 122 11.31 3.01 -5.45
C TYR A 122 11.24 2.16 -4.19
N ASP A 123 12.06 1.12 -4.09
CA ASP A 123 12.13 0.17 -2.98
C ASP A 123 12.44 0.92 -1.67
N ALA A 124 13.44 1.79 -1.70
CA ALA A 124 13.80 2.61 -0.54
C ALA A 124 12.63 3.52 -0.09
N ARG A 125 11.87 4.07 -1.04
CA ARG A 125 10.69 4.89 -0.72
C ARG A 125 9.52 4.05 -0.23
N PHE A 126 9.31 2.87 -0.79
CA PHE A 126 8.27 1.93 -0.37
C PHE A 126 8.50 1.48 1.07
N LEU A 127 9.72 1.05 1.39
CA LEU A 127 10.12 0.69 2.76
C LEU A 127 10.02 1.86 3.73
N LYS A 128 10.30 3.08 3.29
CA LYS A 128 10.14 4.29 4.12
C LYS A 128 8.67 4.58 4.45
N ARG A 129 7.75 4.34 3.51
CA ARG A 129 6.30 4.54 3.72
C ARG A 129 5.74 3.49 4.69
N HIS A 130 6.17 2.24 4.53
CA HIS A 130 5.66 1.09 5.29
C HIS A 130 6.61 0.64 6.40
N LYS A 131 7.39 1.57 6.97
CA LYS A 131 8.41 1.26 7.99
C LYS A 131 7.81 0.66 9.26
N ASP A 132 6.57 1.04 9.59
CA ASP A 132 5.90 0.60 10.81
C ASP A 132 5.36 -0.83 10.67
N THR A 133 5.16 -1.32 9.44
CA THR A 133 4.57 -2.63 9.14
C THR A 133 5.56 -3.63 8.55
N ILE A 134 6.61 -3.17 7.85
CA ILE A 134 7.64 -3.99 7.23
C ILE A 134 8.99 -3.68 7.87
N SER A 135 9.73 -4.74 8.23
CA SER A 135 11.13 -4.64 8.61
C SER A 135 12.01 -5.43 7.66
N LEU A 136 13.19 -4.89 7.36
CA LEU A 136 14.25 -5.66 6.70
C LEU A 136 14.74 -6.71 7.68
N ARG A 137 14.58 -7.98 7.31
CA ARG A 137 14.99 -9.12 8.13
C ARG A 137 16.18 -9.80 7.47
N ILE A 138 17.15 -10.16 8.29
CA ILE A 138 18.20 -11.09 7.88
C ILE A 138 17.61 -12.49 8.04
N CYS A 139 17.88 -13.39 7.09
CA CYS A 139 17.48 -14.79 7.18
C CYS A 139 17.93 -15.36 8.54
N GLN A 140 16.97 -15.85 9.33
CA GLN A 140 17.26 -16.51 10.60
C GLN A 140 17.17 -18.02 10.41
N ASN A 141 18.00 -18.78 11.12
CA ASN A 141 17.85 -20.22 11.19
C ASN A 141 16.45 -20.57 11.71
N ILE A 142 15.84 -21.59 11.10
CA ILE A 142 14.52 -22.07 11.49
C ILE A 142 14.57 -22.49 12.96
N LYS A 143 13.67 -21.92 13.78
CA LYS A 143 13.59 -22.25 15.21
C LYS A 143 13.21 -23.73 15.38
N LYS A 144 13.82 -24.41 16.36
CA LYS A 144 13.52 -25.83 16.66
C LYS A 144 12.03 -26.10 16.87
N SER A 145 11.31 -25.20 17.55
CA SER A 145 9.87 -25.32 17.76
C SER A 145 9.04 -25.32 16.45
N ARG A 146 9.56 -24.72 15.38
CA ARG A 146 8.94 -24.73 14.06
C ARG A 146 9.30 -25.97 13.24
N ALA A 147 10.52 -26.50 13.45
CA ALA A 147 10.98 -27.75 12.84
C ALA A 147 10.44 -28.99 13.57
N GLN A 148 9.96 -28.82 14.80
CA GLN A 148 9.36 -29.88 15.60
C GLN A 148 7.94 -30.17 15.06
N VAL A 149 7.89 -31.01 14.04
CA VAL A 149 6.66 -31.57 13.51
C VAL A 149 6.51 -32.97 14.11
N SER A 150 5.37 -33.24 14.76
CA SER A 150 5.09 -34.57 15.28
C SER A 150 4.39 -35.43 14.20
N PRO A 151 4.48 -36.77 14.27
CA PRO A 151 3.76 -37.65 13.36
C PRO A 151 2.25 -37.38 13.36
N GLU A 152 1.70 -36.98 14.51
CA GLU A 152 0.29 -36.62 14.67
C GLU A 152 -0.05 -35.37 13.87
N THR A 153 0.79 -34.33 13.91
CA THR A 153 0.60 -33.10 13.11
C THR A 153 0.63 -33.40 11.60
N ILE A 154 1.50 -34.31 11.16
CA ILE A 154 1.55 -34.73 9.75
C ILE A 154 0.26 -35.44 9.37
N LYS A 155 -0.22 -36.33 10.22
CA LYS A 155 -1.44 -37.09 9.98
C LYS A 155 -2.66 -36.16 9.91
N GLU A 156 -2.78 -35.24 10.87
CA GLU A 156 -3.84 -34.24 10.92
C GLU A 156 -3.86 -33.38 9.65
N TYR A 157 -2.69 -32.94 9.16
CA TYR A 157 -2.60 -32.22 7.89
C TYR A 157 -3.14 -33.04 6.70
N PHE A 158 -2.76 -34.31 6.58
CA PHE A 158 -3.26 -35.16 5.48
C PHE A 158 -4.74 -35.48 5.61
N ASP A 159 -5.25 -35.65 6.84
CA ASP A 159 -6.68 -35.85 7.11
C ASP A 159 -7.49 -34.61 6.70
N GLU A 160 -7.05 -33.40 7.08
CA GLU A 160 -7.66 -32.13 6.64
C GLU A 160 -7.56 -31.93 5.13
N LEU A 161 -6.42 -32.29 4.53
CA LEU A 161 -6.19 -32.20 3.10
C LEU A 161 -7.13 -33.14 2.33
N GLU A 162 -7.34 -34.36 2.81
CA GLU A 162 -8.30 -35.30 2.23
C GLU A 162 -9.72 -34.75 2.27
N ILE A 163 -10.12 -34.12 3.38
CA ILE A 163 -11.43 -33.46 3.50
C ILE A 163 -11.56 -32.33 2.47
N SER A 164 -10.55 -31.47 2.36
CA SER A 164 -10.58 -30.34 1.43
C SER A 164 -10.63 -30.75 -0.05
N LEU A 165 -10.08 -31.93 -0.38
CA LEU A 165 -10.01 -32.46 -1.74
C LEU A 165 -11.25 -33.27 -2.14
N LYS A 166 -12.10 -33.71 -1.18
CA LYS A 166 -13.31 -34.51 -1.48
C LYS A 166 -14.31 -33.80 -2.39
N GLU A 167 -14.32 -32.47 -2.40
CA GLU A 167 -15.21 -31.66 -3.25
C GLU A 167 -14.60 -31.30 -4.61
N ILE A 168 -13.34 -31.70 -4.87
CA ILE A 168 -12.61 -31.35 -6.10
C ILE A 168 -12.51 -32.58 -6.97
N ASP A 169 -13.34 -32.64 -8.02
CA ASP A 169 -13.33 -33.75 -8.97
C ASP A 169 -12.01 -33.76 -9.77
N PRO A 170 -11.17 -34.80 -9.69
CA PRO A 170 -9.82 -34.82 -10.26
C PRO A 170 -9.76 -34.65 -11.79
N LYS A 171 -10.90 -34.77 -12.48
CA LYS A 171 -11.01 -34.55 -13.94
C LYS A 171 -11.16 -33.09 -14.35
N THR A 172 -11.44 -32.17 -13.43
CA THR A 172 -11.65 -30.73 -13.74
C THR A 172 -10.38 -29.88 -13.65
N THR A 173 -9.32 -30.38 -13.02
CA THR A 173 -8.07 -29.63 -12.75
C THR A 173 -7.23 -29.35 -14.01
N THR A 174 -7.52 -29.97 -15.16
CA THR A 174 -6.82 -29.71 -16.43
C THR A 174 -7.31 -28.45 -17.15
N LYS A 175 -8.33 -27.74 -16.66
CA LYS A 175 -8.81 -26.50 -17.28
C LYS A 175 -9.10 -25.41 -16.24
N ARG A 176 -8.05 -24.76 -15.72
CA ARG A 176 -8.18 -23.42 -15.11
C ARG A 176 -7.12 -22.47 -15.65
N THR A 177 -7.16 -22.25 -16.96
CA THR A 177 -6.91 -20.93 -17.53
C THR A 177 -8.27 -20.29 -17.81
N SER A 178 -8.43 -19.06 -17.33
CA SER A 178 -9.55 -18.11 -17.51
C SER A 178 -10.66 -18.13 -16.44
N VAL A 179 -10.94 -16.90 -15.98
CA VAL A 179 -12.09 -16.35 -15.23
C VAL A 179 -12.29 -16.75 -13.76
N MET A 180 -11.74 -15.94 -12.84
CA MET A 180 -12.39 -15.63 -11.56
C MET A 180 -13.46 -14.56 -11.82
N THR A 181 -14.74 -14.93 -11.72
CA THR A 181 -15.84 -13.99 -11.49
C THR A 181 -16.17 -13.95 -9.99
N PRO A 182 -16.43 -12.77 -9.40
CA PRO A 182 -16.78 -12.65 -7.99
C PRO A 182 -18.29 -12.90 -7.82
N ASP A 183 -18.66 -13.94 -7.09
CA ASP A 183 -20.05 -14.13 -6.68
C ASP A 183 -20.29 -13.44 -5.32
N VAL A 184 -20.99 -12.31 -5.42
CA VAL A 184 -21.61 -11.58 -4.32
C VAL A 184 -22.98 -12.20 -4.05
N LYS A 185 -23.22 -12.75 -2.85
CA LYS A 185 -24.56 -12.86 -2.23
C LYS A 185 -24.39 -12.60 -0.73
N ARG A 186 -24.77 -11.42 -0.24
CA ARG A 186 -26.12 -11.12 0.32
C ARG A 186 -26.59 -12.17 1.33
N LEU A 187 -26.39 -11.89 2.61
CA LEU A 187 -27.42 -11.83 3.64
C LEU A 187 -27.13 -10.61 4.53
#